data_AF-A0A1G2HPE0-F1
#
_entry.id   AF-A0A1G2HPE0-F1
#
_cell.length_a   1.000
_cell.length_b   1.000
_cell.length_c   1.000
_cell.angle_alpha   90.00
_cell.angle_beta   90.00
_cell.angle_gamma   90.00
#
_symmetry.space_group_name_H-M   'P 1'
#
loop_
_entity.id
_entity.type
_entity.pdbx_description
1 polymer ?
#
loop_
_entity_poly.entity_id
_entity_poly.type
_entity_poly.pdbx_seq_one_letter_code
_entity_poly.pdbx_strand_id
1 'polypeptide(L)'
;MDKNPYVDSAGRVWHYGDFLPYDLSPFMYNESQAIQFYPLSKDEVLKNGWRWRESQTSNYAVTLSADKIPDSIHNVQDLILKEILGCGLCGKAFKITSAELALLRRFEFPIPHFCSDCRHLERLARINPPKLWNRKCAKCGKDIKTSYAPDRQEIIYCEQCYNLEVA
;
A
#
# COMPACT_ATOMS: atom_id res chain seq x y z
N MET A 1 27.66 -27.19 2.82
CA MET A 1 27.58 -25.74 3.06
C MET A 1 26.76 -25.42 4.32
N ASP A 2 26.47 -26.42 5.15
CA ASP A 2 25.77 -26.32 6.45
C ASP A 2 26.70 -26.08 7.64
N LYS A 3 27.91 -25.58 7.38
CA LYS A 3 28.87 -25.29 8.45
C LYS A 3 28.54 -23.91 9.01
N ASN A 4 28.07 -23.87 10.26
CA ASN A 4 27.70 -22.68 11.03
C ASN A 4 26.53 -21.88 10.43
N PRO A 5 25.30 -22.44 10.38
CA PRO A 5 24.13 -21.67 10.00
C PRO A 5 23.87 -20.56 11.03
N TYR A 6 23.24 -19.47 10.57
CA TYR A 6 22.78 -18.43 11.48
C TYR A 6 21.53 -18.92 12.22
N VAL A 7 21.50 -18.73 13.53
CA VAL A 7 20.35 -19.07 14.37
C VAL A 7 19.86 -17.80 15.03
N ASP A 8 18.60 -17.46 14.81
CA ASP A 8 18.02 -16.24 15.37
C ASP A 8 17.54 -16.43 16.83
N SER A 9 17.07 -15.34 17.43
CA SER A 9 16.56 -15.34 18.81
C SER A 9 15.34 -16.23 19.04
N ALA A 10 14.62 -16.63 17.98
CA ALA A 10 13.49 -17.55 18.02
C ALA A 10 13.89 -19.00 17.72
N GLY A 11 15.18 -19.27 17.50
CA GLY A 11 15.70 -20.61 17.19
C GLY A 11 15.51 -21.03 15.73
N ARG A 12 15.15 -20.13 14.82
CA ARG A 12 15.06 -20.41 13.38
C ARG A 12 16.47 -20.48 12.79
N VAL A 13 16.70 -21.49 11.96
CA VAL A 13 18.01 -21.77 11.36
C VAL A 13 18.02 -21.29 9.91
N TRP A 14 19.06 -20.55 9.54
CA TRP A 14 19.24 -19.94 8.23
C TRP A 14 20.55 -20.43 7.61
N HIS A 15 20.47 -21.05 6.44
CA HIS A 15 21.60 -21.62 5.74
C HIS A 15 22.15 -20.66 4.69
N TYR A 16 23.38 -20.90 4.25
CA TYR A 16 23.98 -20.14 3.16
C TYR A 16 23.19 -20.37 1.87
N GLY A 17 22.65 -19.29 1.29
CA GLY A 17 21.79 -19.32 0.10
C GLY A 17 20.30 -19.10 0.40
N ASP A 18 19.90 -19.15 1.67
CA ASP A 18 18.56 -18.75 2.09
C ASP A 18 18.38 -17.22 2.01
N PHE A 19 17.13 -16.77 2.11
CA PHE A 19 16.83 -15.36 2.33
C PHE A 19 17.48 -14.86 3.63
N LEU A 20 17.75 -13.55 3.69
CA LEU A 20 18.34 -12.95 4.89
C LEU A 20 17.42 -13.12 6.11
N PRO A 21 17.99 -13.45 7.28
CA PRO A 21 17.25 -13.51 8.54
C PRO A 21 16.49 -12.21 8.83
N TYR A 22 15.25 -12.36 9.33
CA TYR A 22 14.35 -11.22 9.54
C TYR A 22 14.82 -10.23 10.61
N ASP A 23 15.52 -10.71 11.63
CA ASP A 23 16.05 -9.89 12.73
C ASP A 23 17.24 -9.02 12.32
N LEU A 24 17.93 -9.39 11.23
CA LEU A 24 18.97 -8.57 10.61
C LEU A 24 18.41 -7.44 9.73
N SER A 25 17.12 -7.48 9.35
CA SER A 25 16.48 -6.40 8.58
C SER A 25 16.50 -5.09 9.38
N PRO A 26 17.06 -3.98 8.86
CA PRO A 26 17.03 -2.70 9.58
C PRO A 26 15.62 -2.09 9.67
N PHE A 27 14.66 -2.62 8.91
CA PHE A 27 13.28 -2.17 8.90
C PHE A 27 12.38 -3.08 9.73
N MET A 28 11.43 -2.46 10.42
CA MET A 28 10.33 -3.14 11.11
C MET A 28 9.25 -3.60 10.12
N TYR A 29 8.42 -4.57 10.51
CA TYR A 29 7.44 -5.18 9.62
C TYR A 29 6.50 -4.14 8.97
N ASN A 30 5.98 -3.22 9.79
CA ASN A 30 5.05 -2.17 9.37
C ASN A 30 5.70 -1.02 8.59
N GLU A 31 7.03 -0.95 8.52
CA GLU A 31 7.75 0.00 7.67
C GLU A 31 8.10 -0.61 6.31
N SER A 32 8.13 -1.93 6.24
CA SER A 32 8.43 -2.66 5.02
C SER A 32 7.23 -2.72 4.08
N GLN A 33 7.48 -3.09 2.83
CA GLN A 33 6.42 -3.37 1.85
C GLN A 33 5.57 -4.60 2.24
N ALA A 34 6.02 -5.43 3.18
CA ALA A 34 5.29 -6.65 3.57
C ALA A 34 3.89 -6.33 4.11
N ILE A 35 3.74 -5.27 4.93
CA ILE A 35 2.44 -4.89 5.48
C ILE A 35 1.42 -4.46 4.41
N GLN A 36 1.88 -4.01 3.25
CA GLN A 36 1.00 -3.59 2.15
C GLN A 36 0.31 -4.78 1.48
N PHE A 37 0.97 -5.94 1.43
CA PHE A 37 0.45 -7.14 0.77
C PHE A 37 -0.03 -8.21 1.76
N TYR A 38 0.58 -8.25 2.93
CA TYR A 38 0.31 -9.18 4.03
C TYR A 38 0.07 -8.38 5.31
N PRO A 39 -1.06 -7.67 5.41
CA PRO A 39 -1.37 -6.88 6.59
C PRO A 39 -1.53 -7.82 7.79
N LEU A 40 -0.72 -7.59 8.82
CA LEU A 40 -0.77 -8.31 10.09
C LEU A 40 -0.96 -7.31 11.22
N SER A 41 -1.66 -7.76 12.26
CA SER A 41 -1.76 -7.02 13.51
C SER A 41 -0.41 -6.98 14.23
N LYS A 42 -0.23 -5.98 15.09
CA LYS A 42 0.97 -5.85 15.93
C LYS A 42 1.24 -7.12 16.73
N ASP A 43 0.20 -7.71 17.31
CA ASP A 43 0.33 -8.92 18.14
C ASP A 43 0.81 -10.13 17.32
N GLU A 44 0.31 -10.29 16.09
CA GLU A 44 0.77 -11.32 15.16
C GLU A 44 2.24 -11.11 14.78
N VAL A 45 2.65 -9.87 14.50
CA VAL A 45 4.04 -9.55 14.15
C VAL A 45 4.98 -9.90 15.31
N LEU A 46 4.62 -9.49 16.53
CA LEU A 46 5.41 -9.77 17.73
C LEU A 46 5.46 -11.27 18.04
N LYS A 47 4.36 -12.00 17.84
CA LYS A 47 4.31 -13.46 18.01
C LYS A 47 5.24 -14.19 17.04
N ASN A 48 5.45 -13.65 15.84
CA ASN A 48 6.40 -14.18 14.85
C ASN A 48 7.87 -13.78 15.13
N GLY A 49 8.14 -13.07 16.23
CA GLY A 49 9.47 -12.59 16.58
C GLY A 49 9.97 -11.44 15.69
N TRP A 50 9.06 -10.74 15.03
CA TRP A 50 9.40 -9.59 14.18
C TRP A 50 9.23 -8.28 14.94
N ARG A 51 9.92 -7.24 14.46
CA ARG A 51 9.89 -5.91 15.09
C ARG A 51 8.75 -5.06 14.53
N TRP A 52 8.15 -4.26 15.40
CA TRP A 52 7.08 -3.31 15.07
C TRP A 52 7.50 -1.89 15.45
N ARG A 53 7.26 -0.92 14.57
CA ARG A 53 7.44 0.51 14.85
C ARG A 53 6.16 1.10 15.41
N GLU A 54 6.22 1.73 16.59
CA GLU A 54 5.11 2.56 17.06
C GLU A 54 4.94 3.79 16.16
N SER A 55 3.69 4.12 15.85
CA SER A 55 3.39 5.33 15.08
C SER A 55 3.78 6.57 15.88
N GLN A 56 4.56 7.46 15.27
CA GLN A 56 4.78 8.79 15.81
C GLN A 56 3.60 9.68 15.38
N THR A 57 2.92 10.29 16.35
CA THR A 57 1.92 11.32 16.06
C THR A 57 2.62 12.56 15.51
N SER A 58 2.09 13.10 14.41
CA SER A 58 2.57 14.38 13.88
C SER A 58 2.25 15.49 14.87
N ASN A 59 3.27 16.24 15.29
CA ASN A 59 3.13 17.37 16.23
C ASN A 59 2.71 18.68 15.55
N TYR A 60 2.42 18.67 14.24
CA TYR A 60 2.10 19.89 13.49
C TYR A 60 0.60 20.19 13.55
N ALA A 61 0.26 21.42 13.92
CA ALA A 61 -1.11 21.92 13.84
C ALA A 61 -1.53 22.15 12.39
N VAL A 62 -2.65 21.55 11.99
CA VAL A 62 -3.25 21.74 10.66
C VAL A 62 -3.80 23.17 10.55
N THR A 63 -3.41 23.90 9.50
CA THR A 63 -3.91 25.26 9.24
C THR A 63 -5.02 25.27 8.20
N LEU A 64 -5.00 24.32 7.25
CA LEU A 64 -6.03 24.18 6.21
C LEU A 64 -6.57 22.75 6.17
N SER A 65 -7.89 22.60 6.34
CA SER A 65 -8.56 21.30 6.25
C SER A 65 -8.79 20.89 4.79
N ALA A 66 -8.89 19.58 4.54
CA ALA A 66 -9.10 19.03 3.21
C ALA A 66 -10.34 19.61 2.47
N ASP A 67 -11.42 19.90 3.20
CA ASP A 67 -12.68 20.40 2.61
C ASP A 67 -12.58 21.85 2.10
N LYS A 68 -11.56 22.60 2.54
CA LYS A 68 -11.34 23.99 2.13
C LYS A 68 -10.38 24.11 0.94
N ILE A 69 -9.83 22.99 0.48
CA ILE A 69 -8.95 22.96 -0.69
C ILE A 69 -9.83 23.05 -1.94
N PRO A 70 -9.60 24.02 -2.84
CA PRO A 70 -10.35 24.10 -4.09
C PRO A 70 -10.13 22.88 -5.00
N ASP A 71 -11.21 22.40 -5.62
CA ASP A 71 -11.16 21.27 -6.55
C ASP A 71 -10.38 21.56 -7.84
N SER A 72 -10.25 22.83 -8.23
CA SER A 72 -9.53 23.24 -9.43
C SER A 72 -8.22 23.92 -9.07
N ILE A 73 -7.13 23.49 -9.70
CA ILE A 73 -5.79 24.07 -9.53
C ILE A 73 -5.71 25.55 -9.94
N HIS A 74 -6.60 26.00 -10.83
CA HIS A 74 -6.66 27.40 -11.25
C HIS A 74 -7.14 28.34 -10.14
N ASN A 75 -7.87 27.81 -9.15
CA ASN A 75 -8.36 28.57 -8.00
C ASN A 75 -7.35 28.57 -6.83
N VAL A 76 -6.21 27.91 -6.99
CA VAL A 76 -5.21 27.73 -5.94
C VAL A 76 -4.10 28.78 -6.05
N GLN A 77 -4.00 29.62 -5.03
CA GLN A 77 -2.94 30.62 -4.89
C GLN A 77 -1.67 30.02 -4.28
N ASP A 78 -0.53 30.66 -4.53
CA ASP A 78 0.79 30.26 -3.99
C ASP A 78 0.85 30.29 -2.45
N LEU A 79 -0.12 30.95 -1.80
CA LEU A 79 -0.24 30.98 -0.33
C LEU A 79 -0.33 29.57 0.27
N ILE A 80 -0.81 28.58 -0.48
CA ILE A 80 -0.87 27.17 -0.07
C ILE A 80 0.50 26.59 0.32
N LEU A 81 1.60 27.15 -0.19
CA LEU A 81 2.96 26.76 0.18
C LEU A 81 3.36 27.15 1.61
N LYS A 82 2.58 28.00 2.28
CA LYS A 82 2.76 28.35 3.69
C LYS A 82 1.85 27.55 4.62
N GLU A 83 0.80 26.93 4.08
CA GLU A 83 -0.20 26.19 4.82
C GLU A 83 0.28 24.77 5.16
N ILE A 84 -0.27 24.23 6.24
CA ILE A 84 -0.16 22.83 6.66
C ILE A 84 -1.52 22.19 6.43
N LEU A 85 -1.57 21.28 5.45
CA LEU A 85 -2.78 20.62 5.00
C LEU A 85 -3.10 19.42 5.89
N GLY A 86 -4.36 19.29 6.29
CA GLY A 86 -4.85 18.11 7.00
C GLY A 86 -5.33 17.05 6.02
N CYS A 87 -4.88 15.80 6.17
CA CYS A 87 -5.38 14.70 5.38
C CYS A 87 -6.84 14.38 5.72
N GLY A 88 -7.72 14.35 4.72
CA GLY A 88 -9.15 14.04 4.92
C GLY A 88 -9.47 12.63 5.43
N LEU A 89 -8.52 11.68 5.39
CA LEU A 89 -8.72 10.30 5.84
C LEU A 89 -8.08 10.02 7.21
N CYS A 90 -6.77 10.28 7.33
CA CYS A 90 -6.03 9.93 8.55
C CYS A 90 -5.78 11.12 9.49
N GLY A 91 -6.18 12.34 9.11
CA GLY A 91 -5.95 13.56 9.89
C GLY A 91 -4.49 14.01 9.99
N LYS A 92 -3.53 13.25 9.44
CA LYS A 92 -2.11 13.65 9.45
C LYS A 92 -1.90 14.96 8.70
N ALA A 93 -1.08 15.83 9.29
CA ALA A 93 -0.58 17.04 8.65
C ALA A 93 0.43 16.69 7.53
N PHE A 94 0.30 17.35 6.39
CA PHE A 94 1.26 17.31 5.29
C PHE A 94 1.38 18.68 4.63
N LYS A 95 2.43 18.88 3.84
CA LYS A 95 2.71 20.14 3.16
C LYS A 95 3.04 19.88 1.69
N ILE A 96 2.72 20.85 0.84
CA ILE A 96 3.10 20.84 -0.58
C ILE A 96 4.34 21.72 -0.77
N THR A 97 5.29 21.19 -1.51
CA THR A 97 6.51 21.91 -1.91
C THR A 97 6.29 22.72 -3.19
N SER A 98 7.14 23.72 -3.43
CA SER A 98 7.06 24.54 -4.65
C SER A 98 7.21 23.70 -5.92
N ALA A 99 8.07 22.68 -5.90
CA ALA A 99 8.27 21.76 -7.01
C ALA A 99 7.01 20.93 -7.31
N GLU A 100 6.33 20.42 -6.27
CA GLU A 100 5.06 19.71 -6.43
C GLU A 100 3.96 20.63 -6.95
N LEU A 101 3.82 21.85 -6.43
CA LEU A 101 2.83 22.82 -6.93
C LEU A 101 3.06 23.17 -8.41
N ALA A 102 4.31 23.36 -8.82
CA ALA A 102 4.66 23.61 -10.22
C ALA A 102 4.29 22.43 -11.12
N LEU A 103 4.52 21.20 -10.65
CA LEU A 103 4.12 19.97 -11.36
C LEU A 103 2.59 19.90 -11.51
N LEU A 104 1.85 20.11 -10.42
CA LEU A 104 0.39 20.05 -10.41
C LEU A 104 -0.22 21.07 -11.37
N ARG A 105 0.31 22.31 -11.40
CA ARG A 105 -0.12 23.33 -12.36
C ARG A 105 0.19 22.97 -13.81
N ARG A 106 1.38 22.43 -14.08
CA ARG A 106 1.79 22.05 -15.44
C ARG A 106 0.88 20.99 -16.05
N PHE A 107 0.40 20.05 -15.23
CA PHE A 107 -0.49 18.96 -15.66
C PHE A 107 -1.97 19.23 -15.38
N GLU A 108 -2.30 20.44 -14.91
CA GLU A 108 -3.66 20.84 -14.54
C GLU A 108 -4.32 19.90 -13.51
N PHE A 109 -3.51 19.32 -12.62
CA PHE A 109 -3.99 18.42 -11.58
C PHE A 109 -4.38 19.18 -10.31
N PRO A 110 -5.49 18.77 -9.65
CA PRO A 110 -5.91 19.38 -8.41
C PRO A 110 -4.91 19.11 -7.28
N ILE A 111 -5.01 19.93 -6.24
CA ILE A 111 -4.26 19.74 -5.01
C ILE A 111 -4.77 18.45 -4.32
N PRO A 112 -3.87 17.57 -3.85
CA PRO A 112 -4.30 16.36 -3.15
C PRO A 112 -4.98 16.69 -1.82
N HIS A 113 -6.18 16.13 -1.59
CA HIS A 113 -6.88 16.19 -0.29
C HIS A 113 -6.36 15.16 0.73
N PHE A 114 -5.56 14.19 0.27
CA PHE A 114 -5.00 13.13 1.08
C PHE A 114 -3.47 13.19 1.12
N CYS A 115 -2.87 12.81 2.25
CA CYS A 115 -1.42 12.72 2.38
C CYS A 115 -0.84 11.65 1.44
N SER A 116 0.48 11.66 1.28
CA SER A 116 1.19 10.71 0.40
C SER A 116 0.87 9.25 0.73
N ASP A 117 0.89 8.88 2.01
CA ASP A 117 0.58 7.52 2.48
C ASP A 117 -0.83 7.09 2.10
N CYS A 118 -1.84 7.93 2.37
CA CYS A 118 -3.23 7.60 2.06
C CYS A 118 -3.47 7.49 0.55
N ARG A 119 -2.86 8.36 -0.26
CA ARG A 119 -2.91 8.25 -1.73
C ARG A 119 -2.23 6.98 -2.23
N HIS A 120 -1.14 6.58 -1.61
CA HIS A 120 -0.46 5.33 -1.92
C HIS A 120 -1.33 4.11 -1.58
N LEU A 121 -1.95 4.09 -0.39
CA LEU A 121 -2.86 3.02 0.02
C LEU A 121 -4.10 2.92 -0.88
N GLU A 122 -4.68 4.06 -1.28
CA GLU A 122 -5.80 4.08 -2.22
C GLU A 122 -5.40 3.49 -3.59
N ARG A 123 -4.19 3.83 -4.07
CA ARG A 123 -3.64 3.25 -5.30
C ARG A 123 -3.46 1.74 -5.17
N LEU A 124 -2.89 1.28 -4.06
CA LEU A 124 -2.69 -0.14 -3.79
C LEU A 124 -4.01 -0.91 -3.71
N ALA A 125 -5.06 -0.32 -3.14
CA ALA A 125 -6.38 -0.94 -3.05
C ALA A 125 -7.03 -1.21 -4.43
N ARG A 126 -6.59 -0.51 -5.49
CA ARG A 126 -7.03 -0.75 -6.87
C ARG A 126 -6.29 -1.91 -7.54
N ILE A 127 -5.18 -2.37 -6.96
CA ILE A 127 -4.35 -3.44 -7.50
C ILE A 127 -4.76 -4.76 -6.82
N ASN A 128 -4.83 -5.84 -7.61
CA ASN A 128 -5.02 -7.16 -7.02
C ASN A 128 -3.78 -7.54 -6.19
N PRO A 129 -3.95 -8.07 -4.97
CA PRO A 129 -2.80 -8.50 -4.19
C PRO A 129 -2.10 -9.68 -4.90
N PRO A 130 -0.83 -9.94 -4.57
CA PRO A 130 -0.04 -11.04 -5.13
C PRO A 130 -0.48 -12.39 -4.52
N LYS A 131 -1.77 -12.72 -4.68
CA LYS A 131 -2.42 -13.94 -4.20
C LYS A 131 -3.25 -14.49 -5.35
N LEU A 132 -3.20 -15.81 -5.52
CA LEU A 132 -4.09 -16.52 -6.42
C LEU A 132 -5.19 -17.20 -5.60
N TRP A 133 -6.40 -17.11 -6.09
CA TRP A 133 -7.56 -17.78 -5.53
C TRP A 133 -8.06 -18.85 -6.48
N ASN A 134 -8.58 -19.93 -5.90
CA ASN A 134 -9.32 -20.92 -6.66
C ASN A 134 -10.74 -20.37 -6.91
N ARG A 135 -11.11 -20.27 -8.18
CA ARG A 135 -12.47 -19.93 -8.63
C ARG A 135 -12.92 -20.94 -9.69
N LYS A 136 -14.20 -20.91 -10.04
CA LYS A 136 -14.74 -21.66 -11.18
C LYS A 136 -15.01 -20.71 -12.33
N CYS A 137 -14.71 -21.15 -13.55
CA CYS A 137 -15.10 -20.45 -14.77
C CYS A 137 -16.63 -20.29 -14.79
N ALA A 138 -17.11 -19.06 -14.96
CA ALA A 138 -18.55 -18.78 -14.93
C ALA A 138 -19.32 -19.44 -16.08
N LYS A 139 -18.66 -19.81 -17.18
CA LYS A 139 -19.31 -20.43 -18.37
C LYS A 139 -19.31 -21.95 -18.34
N CYS A 140 -18.15 -22.57 -18.14
CA CYS A 140 -17.98 -24.02 -18.23
C CYS A 140 -17.78 -24.72 -16.88
N GLY A 141 -17.71 -23.97 -15.77
CA GLY A 141 -17.55 -24.53 -14.42
C GLY A 141 -16.17 -25.11 -14.09
N LYS A 142 -15.20 -25.06 -15.02
CA LYS A 142 -13.83 -25.55 -14.83
C LYS A 142 -13.13 -24.80 -13.70
N ASP A 143 -12.35 -25.52 -12.89
CA ASP A 143 -11.52 -24.91 -11.85
C ASP A 143 -10.39 -24.08 -12.49
N ILE A 144 -10.24 -22.85 -12.01
CA ILE A 144 -9.26 -21.87 -12.46
C ILE A 144 -8.58 -21.19 -11.27
N LYS A 145 -7.35 -20.72 -11.49
CA LYS A 145 -6.64 -19.85 -10.54
C LYS A 145 -6.63 -18.44 -11.07
N THR A 146 -7.07 -17.48 -10.27
CA THR A 146 -7.21 -16.09 -10.70
C THR A 146 -6.71 -15.15 -9.62
N SER A 147 -6.36 -13.92 -9.99
CA SER A 147 -6.04 -12.84 -9.04
C SER A 147 -7.29 -12.12 -8.51
N TYR A 148 -8.48 -12.66 -8.75
CA TYR A 148 -9.74 -12.07 -8.29
C TYR A 148 -10.28 -12.93 -7.17
N ALA A 149 -10.43 -12.36 -5.99
CA ALA A 149 -10.93 -13.06 -4.81
C ALA A 149 -12.39 -13.54 -5.03
N PRO A 150 -12.81 -14.72 -4.51
CA PRO A 150 -14.14 -15.30 -4.75
C PRO A 150 -15.32 -14.42 -4.35
N ASP A 151 -15.13 -13.56 -3.36
CA ASP A 151 -16.08 -12.58 -2.82
C ASP A 151 -16.34 -11.39 -3.74
N ARG A 152 -15.48 -11.17 -4.75
CA ARG A 152 -15.71 -10.10 -5.72
C ARG A 152 -16.74 -10.50 -6.79
N GLN A 153 -17.48 -9.49 -7.26
CA GLN A 153 -18.65 -9.63 -8.12
C GLN A 153 -18.32 -9.85 -9.61
N GLU A 154 -17.06 -9.67 -10.02
CA GLU A 154 -16.69 -9.80 -11.44
C GLU A 154 -16.88 -11.24 -11.95
N ILE A 155 -17.37 -11.35 -13.19
CA ILE A 155 -17.50 -12.61 -13.91
C ILE A 155 -16.13 -13.00 -14.45
N ILE A 156 -15.65 -14.19 -14.10
CA ILE A 156 -14.35 -14.68 -14.55
C ILE A 156 -14.50 -15.93 -15.41
N TYR A 157 -13.92 -15.88 -16.60
CA TYR A 157 -13.85 -17.00 -17.53
C TYR A 157 -12.46 -17.63 -17.55
N CYS A 158 -12.40 -18.90 -17.94
CA CYS A 158 -11.14 -19.50 -18.36
C CYS A 158 -10.72 -18.92 -19.72
N GLU A 159 -9.43 -18.99 -20.01
CA GLU A 159 -8.83 -18.52 -21.27
C GLU A 159 -9.60 -19.00 -22.51
N GLN A 160 -9.94 -20.28 -22.56
CA GLN A 160 -10.68 -20.87 -23.68
C GLN A 160 -12.08 -20.24 -23.86
N CYS A 161 -12.83 -20.06 -22.77
CA CYS A 161 -14.16 -19.46 -22.84
C CYS A 161 -14.11 -17.97 -23.16
N TYR A 162 -13.11 -17.25 -22.66
CA TYR A 162 -12.90 -15.84 -22.98
C TYR A 162 -12.58 -15.65 -24.47
N ASN A 163 -11.65 -16.44 -25.02
CA ASN A 163 -11.27 -16.35 -26.43
C ASN A 163 -12.44 -16.66 -27.36
N LEU A 164 -13.35 -17.57 -26.99
CA LEU A 164 -14.56 -17.87 -27.78
C LEU A 164 -15.62 -16.75 -27.74
N GLU A 165 -15.55 -15.81 -26.79
CA GLU A 165 -16.49 -14.70 -26.70
C GLU A 165 -15.97 -13.40 -27.31
N VAL A 166 -14.64 -13.24 -27.38
CA VAL A 166 -13.99 -12.02 -27.85
C VAL A 166 -13.48 -12.14 -29.29
N ALA A 167 -13.23 -13.36 -29.78
CA ALA A 167 -12.88 -13.63 -31.18
C ALA A 167 -14.12 -13.65 -32.08
#